data_AF-A0A212IWE6-F1
#
_entry.id   AF-A0A212IWE6-F1
#
_cell.length_a   1.000
_cell.length_b   1.000
_cell.length_c   1.000
_cell.angle_alpha   90.00
_cell.angle_beta   90.00
_cell.angle_gamma   90.00
#
_symmetry.space_group_name_H-M   'P 1'
#
loop_
_entity.id
_entity.type
_entity.pdbx_description
1 polymer ?
#
loop_
_entity_poly.entity_id
_entity_poly.type
_entity_poly.pdbx_seq_one_letter_code
_entity_poly.pdbx_strand_id
1 'polypeptide(L)'
;MSDITQFSKNFPLFLESIKRVIGEKQFAERQANAAQFYLSGGKSLYRDSDDLLFTYIINCMSTLENERYFYNPLEYSRIYPVILNLVNKWKFHTKITNFNRKLRTLCNTRENNIDAVLFEILTAFKYCELGYSVEFIKETNVTSPDILISKNNKSEYIECKKLQRANDYSYNELDCWYKISNLLLEQIKNMGLKGHFHFKFRIEIEKINAHTIVNAVMKKLKRRNVLKPIRICNTKICKLTYNPINKDKFNTPLDPLPHKDGTSLLNYLTGKYNYRYIYKLLCSPIFEEFYPYISEIQWATVFSCQLASHVSLNNRVQSIKKHLAKASSQLSSTHPGNIHILIEEGQNAALFEKKCITNREIVENFFDRNGGVKHVFVHIAKHILPVNKQYDVEETIQNFSRDGLKPVIMTSIWYPVDEMRPGYGTMLYEY
;
A
#
# COMPACT_ATOMS: atom_id res chain seq x y z
N MET A 1 0.22 -0.86 -22.04
CA MET A 1 -0.07 0.19 -23.03
C MET A 1 -1.54 0.59 -23.04
N SER A 2 -2.51 -0.34 -22.91
CA SER A 2 -3.95 -0.01 -22.79
C SER A 2 -4.28 0.92 -21.61
N ASP A 3 -3.70 0.66 -20.44
CA ASP A 3 -4.08 1.34 -19.21
C ASP A 3 -3.65 2.80 -19.19
N ILE A 4 -2.42 3.09 -19.64
CA ILE A 4 -1.89 4.46 -19.73
C ILE A 4 -2.74 5.27 -20.71
N THR A 5 -3.06 4.73 -21.89
CA THR A 5 -3.92 5.43 -22.87
C THR A 5 -5.29 5.76 -22.29
N GLN A 6 -5.92 4.81 -21.60
CA GLN A 6 -7.20 5.02 -20.96
C GLN A 6 -7.12 6.03 -19.80
N PHE A 7 -6.04 5.96 -19.02
CA PHE A 7 -5.75 6.88 -17.92
C PHE A 7 -5.58 8.32 -18.44
N SER A 8 -4.76 8.54 -19.46
CA SER A 8 -4.55 9.86 -20.09
C SER A 8 -5.84 10.49 -20.59
N LYS A 9 -6.80 9.68 -21.02
CA LYS A 9 -8.12 10.16 -21.48
C LYS A 9 -9.03 10.58 -20.33
N ASN A 10 -9.10 9.81 -19.25
CA ASN A 10 -10.10 9.99 -18.20
C ASN A 10 -9.60 10.81 -17.01
N PHE A 11 -8.30 10.78 -16.72
CA PHE A 11 -7.71 11.49 -15.59
C PHE A 11 -7.94 13.01 -15.66
N PRO A 12 -7.85 13.69 -16.82
CA PRO A 12 -8.21 15.10 -16.92
C PRO A 12 -9.65 15.41 -16.47
N LEU A 13 -10.62 14.53 -16.74
CA LEU A 13 -12.02 14.73 -16.32
C LEU A 13 -12.17 14.70 -14.80
N PHE A 14 -11.38 13.86 -14.13
CA PHE A 14 -11.28 13.83 -12.68
C PHE A 14 -10.67 15.14 -12.16
N LEU A 15 -9.53 15.58 -12.71
CA LEU A 15 -8.89 16.84 -12.32
C LEU A 15 -9.81 18.05 -12.51
N GLU A 16 -10.55 18.12 -13.61
CA GLU A 16 -11.55 19.17 -13.86
C GLU A 16 -12.69 19.16 -12.84
N SER A 17 -13.04 17.99 -12.31
CA SER A 17 -14.04 17.88 -11.24
C SER A 17 -13.48 18.41 -9.91
N ILE A 18 -12.20 18.16 -9.62
CA ILE A 18 -11.52 18.74 -8.46
C ILE A 18 -11.44 20.27 -8.60
N LYS A 19 -10.98 20.79 -9.75
CA LYS A 19 -10.92 22.24 -10.03
C LYS A 19 -12.26 22.92 -9.85
N ARG A 20 -13.36 22.30 -10.29
CA ARG A 20 -14.73 22.82 -10.08
C ARG A 20 -15.11 22.93 -8.61
N VAL A 21 -14.55 22.09 -7.74
CA VAL A 21 -14.86 22.08 -6.30
C VAL A 21 -14.03 23.11 -5.53
N ILE A 22 -12.73 23.21 -5.81
CA ILE A 22 -11.80 24.05 -5.03
C ILE A 22 -11.40 25.36 -5.72
N GLY A 23 -11.69 25.49 -7.02
CA GLY A 23 -11.25 26.61 -7.85
C GLY A 23 -9.85 26.41 -8.43
N GLU A 24 -9.61 26.99 -9.61
CA GLU A 24 -8.33 26.83 -10.34
C GLU A 24 -7.13 27.37 -9.55
N LYS A 25 -7.29 28.52 -8.89
CA LYS A 25 -6.23 29.11 -8.07
C LYS A 25 -5.80 28.17 -6.95
N GLN A 26 -6.75 27.64 -6.19
CA GLN A 26 -6.45 26.72 -5.09
C GLN A 26 -5.88 25.39 -5.61
N PHE A 27 -6.33 24.93 -6.78
CA PHE A 27 -5.77 23.75 -7.42
C PHE A 27 -4.29 23.95 -7.75
N ALA A 28 -3.93 25.06 -8.41
CA ALA A 28 -2.55 25.38 -8.77
C ALA A 28 -1.66 25.54 -7.52
N GLU A 29 -2.14 26.23 -6.48
CA GLU A 29 -1.43 26.38 -5.21
C GLU A 29 -1.15 25.04 -4.53
N ARG A 30 -2.15 24.16 -4.44
CA ARG A 30 -1.99 22.82 -3.82
C ARG A 30 -1.06 21.91 -4.61
N GLN A 31 -1.10 22.00 -5.95
CA GLN A 31 -0.16 21.29 -6.81
C GLN A 31 1.28 21.79 -6.60
N ALA A 32 1.49 23.10 -6.57
CA ALA A 32 2.81 23.66 -6.29
C ALA A 32 3.33 23.24 -4.90
N ASN A 33 2.47 23.27 -3.87
CA ASN A 33 2.84 22.87 -2.51
C ASN A 33 3.21 21.39 -2.43
N ALA A 34 2.43 20.50 -3.04
CA ALA A 34 2.73 19.07 -3.05
C ALA A 34 4.01 18.76 -3.85
N ALA A 35 4.29 19.49 -4.94
CA ALA A 35 5.55 19.38 -5.68
C ALA A 35 6.75 19.83 -4.83
N GLN A 36 6.64 20.98 -4.14
CA GLN A 36 7.68 21.46 -3.22
C GLN A 36 7.93 20.48 -2.07
N PHE A 37 6.85 19.92 -1.50
CA PHE A 37 6.96 18.89 -0.47
C PHE A 37 7.71 17.65 -0.98
N TYR A 38 7.46 17.22 -2.21
CA TYR A 38 8.20 16.17 -2.89
C TYR A 38 9.71 16.46 -2.98
N LEU A 39 10.04 17.68 -3.43
CA LEU A 39 11.43 18.12 -3.60
C LEU A 39 12.16 18.29 -2.26
N SER A 40 11.44 18.64 -1.19
CA SER A 40 12.01 18.81 0.15
C SER A 40 12.52 17.51 0.81
N GLY A 41 12.11 16.34 0.29
CA GLY A 41 12.68 15.06 0.69
C GLY A 41 12.36 14.60 2.12
N GLY A 42 11.15 14.89 2.61
CA GLY A 42 10.69 14.44 3.94
C GLY A 42 10.85 12.93 4.19
N LYS A 43 11.01 12.53 5.46
CA LYS A 43 11.33 11.15 5.88
C LYS A 43 10.27 10.12 5.42
N SER A 44 9.01 10.52 5.32
CA SER A 44 7.93 9.68 4.78
C SER A 44 6.88 10.52 4.05
N LEU A 45 7.13 10.77 2.76
CA LEU A 45 6.29 11.63 1.91
C LEU A 45 4.77 11.40 2.10
N TYR A 46 4.29 10.17 2.02
CA TYR A 46 2.84 9.90 2.10
C TYR A 46 2.28 9.78 3.52
N ARG A 47 3.14 9.72 4.54
CA ARG A 47 2.72 9.73 5.95
C ARG A 47 2.67 11.15 6.50
N ASP A 48 3.57 12.00 6.03
CA ASP A 48 3.83 13.33 6.57
C ASP A 48 3.20 14.44 5.69
N SER A 49 2.49 14.09 4.62
CA SER A 49 1.84 15.06 3.73
C SER A 49 0.58 15.66 4.34
N ASP A 50 0.52 16.99 4.38
CA ASP A 50 -0.68 17.76 4.75
C ASP A 50 -1.75 17.80 3.63
N ASP A 51 -1.43 17.24 2.45
CA ASP A 51 -2.34 17.16 1.30
C ASP A 51 -2.12 15.87 0.52
N LEU A 52 -2.65 14.79 1.08
CA LEU A 52 -2.45 13.45 0.55
C LEU A 52 -3.08 13.29 -0.84
N LEU A 53 -4.19 13.96 -1.14
CA LEU A 53 -4.83 13.92 -2.47
C LEU A 53 -3.90 14.49 -3.54
N PHE A 54 -3.33 15.67 -3.32
CA PHE A 54 -2.43 16.27 -4.31
C PHE A 54 -1.10 15.51 -4.42
N THR A 55 -0.68 14.84 -3.34
CA THR A 55 0.46 13.91 -3.40
C THR A 55 0.15 12.72 -4.32
N TYR A 56 -1.08 12.17 -4.27
CA TYR A 56 -1.53 11.12 -5.19
C TYR A 56 -1.60 11.61 -6.64
N ILE A 57 -2.16 12.80 -6.86
CA ILE A 57 -2.29 13.42 -8.19
C ILE A 57 -0.92 13.59 -8.83
N ILE A 58 0.04 14.19 -8.13
CA ILE A 58 1.39 14.45 -8.66
C ILE A 58 2.13 13.16 -9.00
N ASN A 59 2.06 12.14 -8.14
CA ASN A 59 2.70 10.85 -8.45
C ASN A 59 2.04 10.15 -9.64
N CYS A 60 0.73 10.34 -9.88
CA CYS A 60 0.10 9.83 -11.10
C CYS A 60 0.52 10.63 -12.35
N MET A 61 0.58 11.96 -12.24
CA MET A 61 0.98 12.87 -13.32
C MET A 61 2.42 12.65 -13.80
N SER A 62 3.33 12.27 -12.89
CA SER A 62 4.74 12.05 -13.21
C SER A 62 4.98 11.04 -14.34
N THR A 63 4.02 10.15 -14.59
CA THR A 63 4.08 9.15 -15.67
C THR A 63 3.42 9.60 -16.98
N LEU A 64 2.60 10.65 -16.94
CA LEU A 64 1.92 11.22 -18.10
C LEU A 64 2.75 12.32 -18.77
N GLU A 65 3.35 13.20 -17.97
CA GLU A 65 3.97 14.44 -18.45
C GLU A 65 5.49 14.31 -18.63
N ASN A 66 6.01 13.08 -18.50
CA ASN A 66 7.45 12.80 -18.43
C ASN A 66 8.17 13.56 -17.29
N GLU A 67 7.42 14.11 -16.33
CA GLU A 67 7.91 14.76 -15.11
C GLU A 67 8.34 13.72 -14.07
N ARG A 68 9.31 12.87 -14.43
CA ARG A 68 9.68 11.70 -13.63
C ARG A 68 10.29 12.03 -12.27
N TYR A 69 10.57 13.29 -11.98
CA TYR A 69 11.01 13.77 -10.68
C TYR A 69 10.06 13.41 -9.54
N PHE A 70 8.76 13.44 -9.82
CA PHE A 70 7.72 13.20 -8.83
C PHE A 70 7.25 11.74 -8.81
N TYR A 71 7.94 10.86 -9.54
CA TYR A 71 7.63 9.45 -9.56
C TYR A 71 8.25 8.76 -8.33
N ASN A 72 7.44 8.18 -7.45
CA ASN A 72 7.93 7.23 -6.45
C ASN A 72 7.37 5.85 -6.79
N PRO A 73 8.20 4.89 -7.23
CA PRO A 73 7.70 3.63 -7.77
C PRO A 73 6.97 2.79 -6.73
N LEU A 74 7.36 2.84 -5.45
CA LEU A 74 6.70 2.07 -4.39
C LEU A 74 5.27 2.57 -4.18
N GLU A 75 5.10 3.89 -4.06
CA GLU A 75 3.78 4.48 -3.81
C GLU A 75 2.95 4.54 -5.08
N TYR A 76 3.58 4.72 -6.24
CA TYR A 76 2.91 4.62 -7.54
C TYR A 76 2.28 3.25 -7.71
N SER A 77 3.00 2.17 -7.37
CA SER A 77 2.49 0.81 -7.50
C SER A 77 1.21 0.54 -6.72
N ARG A 78 0.97 1.33 -5.68
CA ARG A 78 -0.23 1.27 -4.85
C ARG A 78 -1.31 2.25 -5.32
N ILE A 79 -0.94 3.49 -5.59
CA ILE A 79 -1.86 4.61 -5.85
C ILE A 79 -2.43 4.54 -7.25
N TYR A 80 -1.56 4.35 -8.25
CA TYR A 80 -1.95 4.45 -9.64
C TYR A 80 -3.09 3.48 -10.00
N PRO A 81 -3.07 2.19 -9.58
CA PRO A 81 -4.16 1.27 -9.92
C PRO A 81 -5.52 1.67 -9.33
N VAL A 82 -5.52 2.30 -8.14
CA VAL A 82 -6.76 2.81 -7.51
C VAL A 82 -7.30 4.00 -8.29
N ILE A 83 -6.44 4.96 -8.64
CA ILE A 83 -6.84 6.13 -9.42
C ILE A 83 -7.25 5.72 -10.84
N LEU A 84 -6.57 4.74 -11.46
CA LEU A 84 -6.95 4.16 -12.74
C LEU A 84 -8.37 3.60 -12.70
N ASN A 85 -8.69 2.80 -11.68
CA ASN A 85 -10.03 2.26 -11.48
C ASN A 85 -11.08 3.37 -11.27
N LEU A 86 -10.75 4.39 -10.48
CA LEU A 86 -11.59 5.56 -10.24
C LEU A 86 -11.93 6.29 -11.54
N VAL A 87 -10.91 6.63 -12.33
CA VAL A 87 -11.09 7.43 -13.56
C VAL A 87 -11.80 6.64 -14.65
N ASN A 88 -11.56 5.32 -14.74
CA ASN A 88 -12.24 4.45 -15.70
C ASN A 88 -13.74 4.35 -15.42
N LYS A 89 -14.14 4.54 -14.16
CA LYS A 89 -15.53 4.53 -13.71
C LYS A 89 -16.10 5.93 -13.49
N TRP A 90 -15.35 6.99 -13.81
CA TRP A 90 -15.73 8.37 -13.50
C TRP A 90 -17.08 8.78 -14.08
N LYS A 91 -17.51 8.17 -15.19
CA LYS A 91 -18.84 8.38 -15.79
C LYS A 91 -20.03 8.17 -14.82
N PHE A 92 -19.84 7.45 -13.72
CA PHE A 92 -20.90 7.22 -12.73
C PHE A 92 -21.11 8.39 -11.76
N HIS A 93 -20.18 9.35 -11.66
CA HIS A 93 -20.29 10.46 -10.69
C HIS A 93 -21.58 11.28 -10.87
N THR A 94 -22.05 11.46 -12.11
CA THR A 94 -23.27 12.22 -12.41
C THR A 94 -24.55 11.47 -12.06
N LYS A 95 -24.48 10.16 -11.81
CA LYS A 95 -25.63 9.30 -11.49
C LYS A 95 -25.85 9.14 -9.99
N ILE A 96 -24.95 9.64 -9.16
CA ILE A 96 -24.98 9.47 -7.71
C ILE A 96 -25.54 10.72 -7.04
N THR A 97 -26.63 10.57 -6.30
CA THR A 97 -27.20 11.64 -5.50
C THR A 97 -26.21 12.04 -4.39
N ASN A 98 -26.05 13.36 -4.18
CA ASN A 98 -25.11 13.96 -3.22
C ASN A 98 -23.61 13.71 -3.49
N PHE A 99 -23.21 13.27 -4.69
CA PHE A 99 -21.79 13.03 -5.02
C PHE A 99 -20.88 14.24 -4.77
N ASN A 100 -21.32 15.45 -5.13
CA ASN A 100 -20.53 16.67 -4.97
C ASN A 100 -20.09 16.93 -3.52
N ARG A 101 -20.84 16.47 -2.52
CA ARG A 101 -20.41 16.57 -1.13
C ARG A 101 -19.27 15.59 -0.85
N LYS A 102 -19.38 14.34 -1.27
CA LYS A 102 -18.31 13.35 -1.07
C LYS A 102 -17.03 13.77 -1.80
N LEU A 103 -17.17 14.39 -2.98
CA LEU A 103 -16.04 15.01 -3.68
C LEU A 103 -15.42 16.16 -2.89
N ARG A 104 -16.21 17.01 -2.22
CA ARG A 104 -15.68 18.03 -1.29
C ARG A 104 -14.93 17.42 -0.12
N THR A 105 -15.42 16.31 0.45
CA THR A 105 -14.70 15.56 1.48
C THR A 105 -13.35 15.05 0.96
N LEU A 106 -13.31 14.47 -0.24
CA LEU A 106 -12.06 14.04 -0.88
C LEU A 106 -11.08 15.21 -1.06
N CYS A 107 -11.58 16.40 -1.42
CA CYS A 107 -10.77 17.60 -1.57
C CYS A 107 -10.32 18.24 -0.24
N ASN A 108 -10.81 17.80 0.91
CA ASN A 108 -10.50 18.44 2.19
C ASN A 108 -9.07 18.07 2.64
N THR A 109 -8.20 19.06 2.85
CA THR A 109 -6.82 18.81 3.31
C THR A 109 -6.73 18.25 4.73
N ARG A 110 -7.78 18.42 5.55
CA ARG A 110 -7.85 17.83 6.89
C ARG A 110 -8.27 16.35 6.87
N GLU A 111 -8.67 15.82 5.71
CA GLU A 111 -9.03 14.42 5.57
C GLU A 111 -7.77 13.57 5.41
N ASN A 112 -7.30 13.03 6.53
CA ASN A 112 -6.09 12.20 6.56
C ASN A 112 -6.34 10.76 6.09
N ASN A 113 -7.59 10.39 5.74
CA ASN A 113 -7.97 9.06 5.29
C ASN A 113 -8.63 9.08 3.90
N ILE A 114 -7.94 9.69 2.93
CA ILE A 114 -8.44 9.77 1.54
C ILE A 114 -8.77 8.40 0.95
N ASP A 115 -8.05 7.35 1.34
CA ASP A 115 -8.30 6.01 0.82
C ASP A 115 -9.67 5.47 1.26
N ALA A 116 -10.16 5.83 2.46
CA ALA A 116 -11.51 5.46 2.89
C ALA A 116 -12.57 6.17 2.04
N VAL A 117 -12.37 7.47 1.76
CA VAL A 117 -13.25 8.24 0.88
C VAL A 117 -13.24 7.68 -0.54
N LEU A 118 -12.06 7.32 -1.07
CA LEU A 118 -11.93 6.66 -2.37
C LEU A 118 -12.64 5.31 -2.39
N PHE A 119 -12.56 4.54 -1.30
CA PHE A 119 -13.21 3.24 -1.20
C PHE A 119 -14.74 3.36 -1.22
N GLU A 120 -15.29 4.35 -0.52
CA GLU A 120 -16.72 4.69 -0.58
C GLU A 120 -17.15 5.09 -2.00
N ILE A 121 -16.37 5.94 -2.68
CA ILE A 121 -16.65 6.36 -4.06
C ILE A 121 -16.62 5.17 -5.02
N LEU A 122 -15.60 4.31 -4.95
CA LEU A 122 -15.48 3.13 -5.80
C LEU A 122 -16.60 2.11 -5.50
N THR A 123 -17.01 1.97 -4.24
CA THR A 123 -18.16 1.14 -3.86
C THR A 123 -19.46 1.69 -4.45
N ALA A 124 -19.70 2.99 -4.36
CA ALA A 124 -20.85 3.65 -4.99
C ALA A 124 -20.85 3.45 -6.52
N PHE A 125 -19.71 3.64 -7.18
CA PHE A 125 -19.55 3.36 -8.61
C PHE A 125 -19.87 1.90 -8.95
N LYS A 126 -19.45 0.95 -8.09
CA LYS A 126 -19.76 -0.46 -8.29
C LYS A 126 -21.26 -0.75 -8.22
N TYR A 127 -21.99 -0.16 -7.28
CA TYR A 127 -23.45 -0.33 -7.22
C TYR A 127 -24.16 0.35 -8.40
N CYS A 128 -23.69 1.50 -8.88
CA CYS A 128 -24.19 2.08 -10.13
C CYS A 128 -23.97 1.15 -11.34
N GLU A 129 -22.80 0.52 -11.43
CA GLU A 129 -22.49 -0.46 -12.48
C GLU A 129 -23.43 -1.68 -12.41
N LEU A 130 -23.79 -2.13 -11.20
CA LEU A 130 -24.77 -3.20 -10.97
C LEU A 130 -26.24 -2.76 -11.21
N GLY A 131 -26.46 -1.52 -11.64
CA GLY A 131 -27.78 -0.98 -12.00
C GLY A 131 -28.63 -0.55 -10.81
N TYR A 132 -28.01 -0.18 -9.69
CA TYR A 132 -28.70 0.46 -8.57
C TYR A 132 -28.74 1.97 -8.76
N SER A 133 -29.81 2.61 -8.27
CA SER A 133 -29.79 4.02 -7.90
C SER A 133 -29.00 4.17 -6.62
N VAL A 134 -28.14 5.19 -6.54
CA VAL A 134 -27.16 5.33 -5.45
C VAL A 134 -27.18 6.76 -4.91
N GLU A 135 -27.17 6.88 -3.58
CA GLU A 135 -27.12 8.14 -2.86
C GLU A 135 -26.07 8.07 -1.74
N PHE A 136 -25.19 9.07 -1.65
CA PHE A 136 -24.41 9.28 -0.43
C PHE A 136 -25.28 9.88 0.66
N ILE A 137 -25.39 9.18 1.79
CA ILE A 137 -26.21 9.61 2.93
C ILE A 137 -25.61 10.88 3.54
N LYS A 138 -26.48 11.76 4.02
CA LYS A 138 -26.05 13.01 4.65
C LYS A 138 -25.49 12.73 6.03
N GLU A 139 -24.23 13.13 6.24
CA GLU A 139 -23.61 13.14 7.56
C GLU A 139 -24.47 14.00 8.49
N THR A 140 -24.86 13.40 9.63
CA THR A 140 -25.57 14.08 10.72
C THR A 140 -24.85 13.79 12.03
N ASN A 141 -25.35 14.36 13.13
CA ASN A 141 -24.84 14.03 14.47
C ASN A 141 -25.17 12.59 14.89
N VAL A 142 -26.03 11.89 14.15
CA VAL A 142 -26.39 10.49 14.37
C VAL A 142 -25.53 9.60 13.46
N THR A 143 -24.99 8.52 14.03
CA THR A 143 -24.24 7.53 13.26
C THR A 143 -25.15 6.92 12.20
N SER A 144 -24.75 7.03 10.93
CA SER A 144 -25.52 6.56 9.77
C SER A 144 -24.62 5.80 8.82
N PRO A 145 -25.15 4.81 8.09
CA PRO A 145 -24.43 4.18 6.99
C PRO A 145 -23.98 5.20 5.93
N ASP A 146 -22.99 4.84 5.12
CA ASP A 146 -22.38 5.75 4.15
C ASP A 146 -23.24 5.98 2.90
N ILE A 147 -23.89 4.93 2.38
CA ILE A 147 -24.58 4.95 1.08
C ILE A 147 -25.96 4.30 1.21
N LEU A 148 -26.94 4.86 0.49
CA LEU A 148 -28.24 4.25 0.24
C LEU A 148 -28.27 3.78 -1.22
N ILE A 149 -28.64 2.51 -1.43
CA ILE A 149 -28.87 1.96 -2.76
C ILE A 149 -30.32 1.53 -2.92
N SER A 150 -30.84 1.63 -4.14
CA SER A 150 -32.18 1.13 -4.45
C SER A 150 -32.29 0.49 -5.82
N LYS A 151 -33.08 -0.60 -5.90
CA LYS A 151 -33.39 -1.32 -7.13
C LYS A 151 -34.72 -2.04 -6.98
N ASN A 152 -35.60 -1.96 -7.98
CA ASN A 152 -36.91 -2.61 -7.98
C ASN A 152 -37.75 -2.32 -6.71
N ASN A 153 -37.84 -1.03 -6.33
CA ASN A 153 -38.55 -0.55 -5.13
C ASN A 153 -38.06 -1.11 -3.79
N LYS A 154 -36.86 -1.71 -3.76
CA LYS A 154 -36.19 -2.13 -2.52
C LYS A 154 -34.98 -1.23 -2.29
N SER A 155 -34.85 -0.75 -1.06
CA SER A 155 -33.71 0.06 -0.62
C SER A 155 -32.89 -0.69 0.41
N GLU A 156 -31.57 -0.52 0.33
CA GLU A 156 -30.60 -1.12 1.23
C GLU A 156 -29.51 -0.11 1.56
N TYR A 157 -28.96 -0.22 2.76
CA TYR A 157 -27.84 0.60 3.21
C TYR A 157 -26.52 -0.09 2.88
N ILE A 158 -25.47 0.69 2.60
CA ILE A 158 -24.11 0.20 2.46
C ILE A 158 -23.22 0.94 3.44
N GLU A 159 -22.48 0.16 4.21
CA GLU A 159 -21.52 0.66 5.19
C GLU A 159 -20.11 0.27 4.79
N CYS A 160 -19.23 1.26 4.62
CA CYS A 160 -17.85 1.10 4.19
C CYS A 160 -16.91 1.31 5.38
N LYS A 161 -15.92 0.43 5.51
CA LYS A 161 -14.82 0.60 6.47
C LYS A 161 -13.50 0.30 5.82
N LYS A 162 -12.49 1.13 6.10
CA LYS A 162 -11.10 0.86 5.73
C LYS A 162 -10.28 0.60 6.98
N LEU A 163 -9.56 -0.51 7.01
CA LEU A 163 -8.55 -0.77 8.05
C LEU A 163 -7.28 0.01 7.73
N GLN A 164 -6.58 0.43 8.79
CA GLN A 164 -5.21 0.93 8.65
C GLN A 164 -4.32 -0.15 8.04
N ARG A 165 -3.30 0.25 7.27
CA ARG A 165 -2.38 -0.66 6.56
C ARG A 165 -1.59 -1.56 7.52
N ALA A 166 -1.27 -1.04 8.69
CA ALA A 166 -0.50 -1.69 9.72
C ALA A 166 -0.99 -1.24 11.11
N ASN A 167 -0.71 -2.02 12.15
CA ASN A 167 -0.95 -1.60 13.54
C ASN A 167 0.31 -0.97 14.14
N ASP A 168 0.15 -0.36 15.32
CA ASP A 168 1.24 0.26 16.07
C ASP A 168 2.41 -0.71 16.31
N TYR A 169 2.11 -1.98 16.55
CA TYR A 169 3.13 -3.01 16.72
C TYR A 169 4.00 -3.20 15.46
N SER A 170 3.40 -3.28 14.27
CA SER A 170 4.12 -3.32 13.00
C SER A 170 5.00 -2.09 12.78
N TYR A 171 4.51 -0.89 13.15
CA TYR A 171 5.29 0.34 13.05
C TYR A 171 6.48 0.33 14.03
N ASN A 172 6.28 -0.13 15.26
CA ASN A 172 7.34 -0.27 16.24
C ASN A 172 8.45 -1.25 15.78
N GLU A 173 8.08 -2.37 15.13
CA GLU A 173 9.07 -3.28 14.55
C GLU A 173 9.89 -2.63 13.42
N LEU A 174 9.25 -1.83 12.58
CA LEU A 174 9.94 -1.06 11.54
C LEU A 174 10.90 -0.03 12.14
N ASP A 175 10.48 0.68 13.19
CA ASP A 175 11.32 1.67 13.89
C ASP A 175 12.53 1.00 14.54
N CYS A 176 12.35 -0.17 15.16
CA CYS A 176 13.45 -0.98 15.68
C CYS A 176 14.42 -1.43 14.58
N TRP A 177 13.91 -1.83 13.41
CA TRP A 177 14.75 -2.16 12.26
C TRP A 177 15.53 -0.93 11.76
N TYR A 178 14.88 0.23 11.68
CA TYR A 178 15.54 1.47 11.29
C TYR A 178 16.61 1.88 12.27
N LYS A 179 16.40 1.69 13.58
CA LYS A 179 17.42 1.91 14.61
C LYS A 179 18.66 1.04 14.38
N ILE A 180 18.49 -0.27 14.19
CA ILE A 180 19.61 -1.18 13.94
C ILE A 180 20.35 -0.82 12.66
N SER A 181 19.62 -0.61 11.57
CA SER A 181 20.21 -0.30 10.27
C SER A 181 20.91 1.06 10.25
N ASN A 182 20.36 2.09 10.90
CA ASN A 182 21.00 3.40 11.04
C ASN A 182 22.33 3.32 11.80
N LEU A 183 22.35 2.64 12.95
CA LEU A 183 23.58 2.47 13.72
C LEU A 183 24.65 1.72 12.91
N LEU A 184 24.27 0.71 12.14
CA LEU A 184 25.20 0.02 11.24
C LEU A 184 25.72 0.94 10.13
N LEU A 185 24.82 1.68 9.49
CA LEU A 185 25.15 2.63 8.42
C LEU A 185 26.19 3.66 8.89
N GLU A 186 26.01 4.23 10.08
CA GLU A 186 26.96 5.19 10.66
C GLU A 186 28.36 4.60 10.83
N GLN A 187 28.46 3.32 11.20
CA GLN A 187 29.74 2.64 11.41
C GLN A 187 30.43 2.23 10.10
N ILE A 188 29.68 1.96 9.04
CA ILE A 188 30.23 1.43 7.78
C ILE A 188 30.29 2.45 6.64
N LYS A 189 29.68 3.64 6.77
CA LYS A 189 29.58 4.64 5.69
C LYS A 189 30.92 4.96 5.04
N ASN A 190 31.99 5.06 5.84
CA ASN A 190 33.33 5.41 5.38
C ASN A 190 34.15 4.20 4.93
N MET A 191 33.62 2.98 5.08
CA MET A 191 34.31 1.75 4.69
C MET A 191 34.14 1.42 3.19
N GLY A 192 33.23 2.12 2.48
CA GLY A 192 32.97 1.88 1.06
C GLY A 192 32.56 0.43 0.75
N LEU A 193 31.88 -0.24 1.70
CA LEU A 193 31.55 -1.65 1.56
C LEU A 193 30.62 -1.88 0.36
N LYS A 194 30.99 -2.86 -0.47
CA LYS A 194 30.27 -3.30 -1.65
C LYS A 194 29.59 -4.65 -1.37
N GLY A 195 28.48 -4.64 -0.66
CA GLY A 195 27.87 -5.90 -0.21
C GLY A 195 26.43 -5.82 0.28
N HIS A 196 25.85 -6.98 0.55
CA HIS A 196 24.49 -7.16 1.01
C HIS A 196 24.49 -7.84 2.39
N PHE A 197 24.01 -7.13 3.39
CA PHE A 197 23.67 -7.68 4.70
C PHE A 197 22.22 -8.17 4.71
N HIS A 198 22.02 -9.44 5.06
CA HIS A 198 20.68 -10.01 5.24
C HIS A 198 20.47 -10.45 6.69
N PHE A 199 19.44 -9.88 7.31
CA PHE A 199 19.00 -10.14 8.68
C PHE A 199 17.74 -10.99 8.65
N LYS A 200 17.75 -12.08 9.40
CA LYS A 200 16.55 -12.86 9.71
C LYS A 200 16.37 -12.90 11.22
N PHE A 201 15.44 -12.09 11.71
CA PHE A 201 15.10 -12.02 13.13
C PHE A 201 14.10 -13.14 13.47
N ARG A 202 14.50 -14.00 14.41
CA ARG A 202 13.71 -15.18 14.85
C ARG A 202 12.92 -14.94 16.13
N ILE A 203 13.18 -13.81 16.78
CA ILE A 203 12.38 -13.26 17.88
C ILE A 203 11.94 -11.84 17.52
N GLU A 204 11.06 -11.26 18.34
CA GLU A 204 10.61 -9.88 18.20
C GLU A 204 11.81 -8.92 18.25
N ILE A 205 11.92 -8.03 17.27
CA ILE A 205 13.10 -7.18 17.07
C ILE A 205 13.34 -6.21 18.24
N GLU A 206 12.27 -5.78 18.91
CA GLU A 206 12.32 -4.92 20.09
C GLU A 206 13.10 -5.56 21.25
N LYS A 207 13.10 -6.89 21.36
CA LYS A 207 13.85 -7.63 22.39
C LYS A 207 15.35 -7.73 22.09
N ILE A 208 15.81 -7.18 20.96
CA ILE A 208 17.19 -7.30 20.51
C ILE A 208 17.93 -5.99 20.78
N ASN A 209 19.03 -6.08 21.54
CA ASN A 209 19.91 -4.94 21.70
C ASN A 209 20.65 -4.63 20.38
N ALA A 210 20.34 -3.47 19.79
CA ALA A 210 20.93 -3.02 18.53
C ALA A 210 22.47 -2.97 18.56
N HIS A 211 23.07 -2.53 19.65
CA HIS A 211 24.53 -2.45 19.80
C HIS A 211 25.19 -3.82 19.77
N THR A 212 24.55 -4.85 20.32
CA THR A 212 25.07 -6.22 20.27
C THR A 212 25.17 -6.71 18.82
N ILE A 213 24.17 -6.40 17.98
CA ILE A 213 24.19 -6.74 16.56
C ILE A 213 25.28 -5.95 15.83
N VAL A 214 25.36 -4.63 16.05
CA VAL A 214 26.38 -3.75 15.46
C VAL A 214 27.79 -4.24 15.81
N ASN A 215 28.06 -4.51 17.09
CA ASN A 215 29.35 -4.99 17.56
C ASN A 215 29.73 -6.34 16.94
N ALA A 216 28.75 -7.25 16.78
CA ALA A 216 28.98 -8.54 16.14
C ALA A 216 29.36 -8.39 14.66
N VAL A 217 28.71 -7.46 13.94
CA VAL A 217 29.05 -7.13 12.54
C VAL A 217 30.46 -6.56 12.47
N MET A 218 30.76 -5.51 13.23
CA MET A 218 32.06 -4.82 13.16
C MET A 218 33.22 -5.75 13.53
N LYS A 219 33.04 -6.60 14.56
CA LYS A 219 34.05 -7.60 14.95
C LYS A 219 34.33 -8.62 13.84
N LYS A 220 33.32 -8.99 13.05
CA LYS A 220 33.47 -9.95 11.94
C LYS A 220 34.11 -9.30 10.72
N LEU A 221 33.69 -8.08 10.36
CA LEU A 221 34.26 -7.33 9.24
C LEU A 221 35.76 -7.06 9.43
N LYS A 222 36.19 -6.71 10.65
CA LYS A 222 37.62 -6.47 10.96
C LYS A 222 38.51 -7.72 10.86
N ARG A 223 37.93 -8.93 10.90
CA ARG A 223 38.67 -10.21 11.00
C ARG A 223 38.63 -11.06 9.75
N ARG A 224 37.86 -10.67 8.73
CA ARG A 224 37.57 -11.50 7.57
C ARG A 224 37.73 -10.70 6.30
N ASN A 225 38.17 -11.39 5.25
CA ASN A 225 38.16 -10.84 3.91
C ASN A 225 36.71 -10.67 3.44
N VAL A 226 36.27 -9.42 3.26
CA VAL A 226 34.93 -9.03 2.81
C VAL A 226 34.70 -9.31 1.31
N LEU A 227 35.68 -9.85 0.60
CA LEU A 227 35.51 -10.31 -0.79
C LEU A 227 34.82 -11.69 -0.89
N LYS A 228 34.49 -12.33 0.23
CA LYS A 228 33.78 -13.62 0.27
C LYS A 228 32.52 -13.53 1.13
N PRO A 229 31.50 -14.37 0.89
CA PRO A 229 30.36 -14.49 1.79
C PRO A 229 30.79 -14.79 3.23
N ILE A 230 30.21 -14.08 4.19
CA ILE A 230 30.48 -14.21 5.63
C ILE A 230 29.19 -14.50 6.37
N ARG A 231 29.18 -15.56 7.17
CA ARG A 231 28.19 -15.74 8.24
C ARG A 231 28.63 -14.95 9.46
N ILE A 232 27.91 -13.87 9.77
CA ILE A 232 28.23 -12.99 10.91
C ILE A 232 27.73 -13.64 12.20
N CYS A 233 26.45 -14.04 12.23
CA CYS A 233 25.87 -14.81 13.32
C CYS A 233 24.80 -15.79 12.83
N ASN A 234 24.57 -16.84 13.60
CA ASN A 234 23.43 -17.74 13.44
C ASN A 234 23.06 -18.29 14.82
N THR A 235 22.19 -17.58 15.51
CA THR A 235 21.74 -17.91 16.86
C THR A 235 20.23 -18.15 16.86
N LYS A 236 19.67 -18.55 18.00
CA LYS A 236 18.21 -18.62 18.18
C LYS A 236 17.52 -17.26 18.02
N ILE A 237 18.26 -16.16 18.17
CA ILE A 237 17.76 -14.77 18.10
C ILE A 237 17.73 -14.27 16.65
N CYS A 238 18.83 -14.45 15.92
CA CYS A 238 19.00 -13.90 14.58
C CYS A 238 19.97 -14.72 13.73
N LYS A 239 19.73 -14.74 12.41
CA LYS A 239 20.73 -15.11 11.41
C LYS A 239 21.13 -13.87 10.64
N LEU A 240 22.43 -13.62 10.55
CA LEU A 240 23.00 -12.50 9.81
C LEU A 240 24.10 -12.98 8.87
N THR A 241 23.96 -12.63 7.61
CA THR A 241 24.94 -12.92 6.56
C THR A 241 25.34 -11.63 5.84
N TYR A 242 26.58 -11.60 5.37
CA TYR A 242 27.08 -10.61 4.44
C TYR A 242 27.51 -11.32 3.15
N ASN A 243 27.06 -10.82 2.01
CA ASN A 243 27.47 -11.31 0.69
C ASN A 243 28.10 -10.14 -0.09
N PRO A 244 29.31 -10.28 -0.65
CA PRO A 244 29.86 -9.25 -1.53
C PRO A 244 28.99 -9.10 -2.78
N ILE A 245 28.81 -7.87 -3.24
CA ILE A 245 28.18 -7.58 -4.54
C ILE A 245 29.25 -7.73 -5.62
N ASN A 246 28.87 -8.24 -6.80
CA ASN A 246 29.81 -8.35 -7.92
C ASN A 246 30.45 -6.99 -8.21
N LYS A 247 31.78 -6.94 -8.23
CA LYS A 247 32.57 -5.73 -8.46
C LYS A 247 32.30 -5.12 -9.85
N ASP A 248 31.95 -5.95 -10.83
CA ASP A 248 31.70 -5.54 -12.22
C ASP A 248 30.38 -4.78 -12.38
N LYS A 249 29.60 -4.64 -11.29
CA LYS A 249 28.37 -3.82 -11.26
C LYS A 249 28.62 -2.36 -10.88
N PHE A 250 29.86 -2.02 -10.53
CA PHE A 250 30.20 -0.67 -10.09
C PHE A 250 31.02 0.05 -11.16
N ASN A 251 30.87 1.37 -11.20
CA ASN A 251 31.50 2.22 -12.22
C ASN A 251 31.20 1.74 -13.65
N THR A 252 29.97 1.29 -13.87
CA THR A 252 29.49 0.76 -15.15
C THR A 252 28.18 1.47 -15.48
N PRO A 253 28.00 1.98 -16.70
CA PRO A 253 26.74 2.57 -17.13
C PRO A 253 25.59 1.57 -16.99
N LEU A 254 24.47 2.05 -16.45
CA LEU A 254 23.24 1.28 -16.27
C LEU A 254 22.29 1.53 -17.44
N ASP A 255 21.82 0.45 -18.05
CA ASP A 255 20.76 0.48 -19.06
C ASP A 255 19.87 -0.76 -18.90
N PRO A 256 18.55 -0.63 -18.68
CA PRO A 256 17.83 0.63 -18.44
C PRO A 256 18.23 1.30 -17.12
N LEU A 257 18.08 2.63 -17.05
CA LEU A 257 18.36 3.41 -15.84
C LEU A 257 17.38 3.03 -14.70
N PRO A 258 17.84 2.47 -13.58
CA PRO A 258 16.94 2.16 -12.47
C PRO A 258 16.62 3.41 -11.63
N HIS A 259 15.38 3.48 -11.14
CA HIS A 259 14.99 4.48 -10.15
C HIS A 259 15.67 4.17 -8.80
N LYS A 260 16.12 5.20 -8.06
CA LYS A 260 16.82 5.06 -6.77
C LYS A 260 16.04 4.28 -5.71
N ASP A 261 14.72 4.42 -5.72
CA ASP A 261 13.78 3.73 -4.82
C ASP A 261 13.12 2.50 -5.48
N GLY A 262 13.55 2.15 -6.71
CA GLY A 262 12.98 1.05 -7.49
C GLY A 262 13.52 -0.33 -7.11
N THR A 263 12.72 -1.36 -7.34
CA THR A 263 13.12 -2.75 -7.07
C THR A 263 14.12 -3.30 -8.10
N SER A 264 14.17 -2.70 -9.30
CA SER A 264 15.18 -2.99 -10.32
C SER A 264 16.60 -2.71 -9.83
N LEU A 265 16.82 -1.64 -9.07
CA LEU A 265 18.12 -1.33 -8.46
C LEU A 265 18.54 -2.39 -7.43
N LEU A 266 17.60 -2.76 -6.55
CA LEU A 266 17.86 -3.80 -5.54
C LEU A 266 18.14 -5.15 -6.20
N ASN A 267 17.40 -5.49 -7.25
CA ASN A 267 17.63 -6.70 -8.03
C ASN A 267 18.99 -6.66 -8.74
N TYR A 268 19.33 -5.54 -9.38
CA TYR A 268 20.63 -5.32 -10.01
C TYR A 268 21.75 -5.54 -9.02
N LEU A 269 21.70 -4.94 -7.84
CA LEU A 269 22.76 -5.06 -6.82
C LEU A 269 22.87 -6.48 -6.24
N THR A 270 21.74 -7.03 -5.79
CA THR A 270 21.73 -8.30 -5.03
C THR A 270 21.62 -9.56 -5.89
N GLY A 271 21.27 -9.42 -7.17
CA GLY A 271 20.92 -10.53 -8.08
C GLY A 271 19.54 -11.15 -7.80
N LYS A 272 18.88 -10.79 -6.69
CA LYS A 272 17.54 -11.27 -6.36
C LYS A 272 16.80 -10.30 -5.43
N TYR A 273 15.83 -9.60 -5.98
CA TYR A 273 14.83 -8.91 -5.17
C TYR A 273 13.81 -9.91 -4.57
N ASN A 274 13.36 -9.64 -3.34
CA ASN A 274 12.32 -10.40 -2.65
C ASN A 274 11.42 -9.44 -1.87
N TYR A 275 10.21 -9.20 -2.37
CA TYR A 275 9.21 -8.30 -1.77
C TYR A 275 8.83 -8.65 -0.33
N ARG A 276 9.15 -9.86 0.17
CA ARG A 276 8.92 -10.24 1.58
C ARG A 276 9.96 -9.66 2.53
N TYR A 277 10.99 -8.99 2.01
CA TYR A 277 12.03 -8.35 2.80
C TYR A 277 11.84 -6.84 2.85
N ILE A 278 12.21 -6.26 3.99
CA ILE A 278 12.31 -4.81 4.14
C ILE A 278 13.75 -4.42 3.78
N TYR A 279 13.92 -3.56 2.78
CA TYR A 279 15.22 -3.15 2.30
C TYR A 279 15.62 -1.77 2.79
N LYS A 280 16.93 -1.55 2.85
CA LYS A 280 17.55 -0.23 2.98
C LYS A 280 18.82 -0.21 2.15
N LEU A 281 18.97 0.81 1.32
CA LEU A 281 20.12 0.98 0.44
C LEU A 281 20.93 2.19 0.90
N LEU A 282 22.23 2.00 0.98
CA LEU A 282 23.21 3.08 1.03
C LEU A 282 24.10 2.95 -0.19
N CYS A 283 24.21 3.99 -1.00
CA CYS A 283 25.02 3.96 -2.21
C CYS A 283 25.60 5.35 -2.52
N SER A 284 26.60 5.37 -3.39
CA SER A 284 27.08 6.57 -4.07
C SER A 284 26.67 6.48 -5.54
N PRO A 285 25.47 6.99 -5.88
CA PRO A 285 24.97 7.01 -7.24
C PRO A 285 25.51 8.22 -8.01
N ILE A 286 25.67 8.04 -9.32
CA ILE A 286 25.69 9.13 -10.28
C ILE A 286 24.28 9.16 -10.89
N PHE A 287 23.63 10.31 -10.78
CA PHE A 287 22.31 10.50 -11.36
C PHE A 287 22.43 10.93 -12.81
N GLU A 288 21.43 10.57 -13.63
CA GLU A 288 21.17 11.31 -14.86
C GLU A 288 20.85 12.77 -14.49
N GLU A 289 21.20 13.73 -15.36
CA GLU A 289 21.43 15.16 -15.06
C GLU A 289 20.34 15.86 -14.22
N PHE A 290 19.16 15.26 -14.08
CA PHE A 290 18.03 15.85 -13.43
C PHE A 290 17.02 14.83 -12.87
N TYR A 291 17.34 13.55 -12.68
CA TYR A 291 16.29 12.58 -12.32
C TYR A 291 16.67 11.66 -11.17
N PRO A 292 15.69 11.09 -10.43
CA PRO A 292 15.95 10.02 -9.46
C PRO A 292 16.39 8.70 -10.10
N TYR A 293 16.80 8.72 -11.39
CA TYR A 293 17.37 7.60 -12.11
C TYR A 293 18.89 7.61 -12.01
N ILE A 294 19.44 6.44 -11.78
CA ILE A 294 20.86 6.25 -11.55
C ILE A 294 21.50 5.80 -12.86
N SER A 295 22.50 6.53 -13.33
CA SER A 295 23.31 6.16 -14.51
C SER A 295 24.47 5.27 -14.15
N GLU A 296 25.03 5.41 -12.95
CA GLU A 296 26.16 4.62 -12.47
C GLU A 296 26.15 4.51 -10.93
N ILE A 297 26.72 3.43 -10.39
CA ILE A 297 26.90 3.24 -8.95
C ILE A 297 28.37 3.04 -8.65
N GLN A 298 28.95 3.89 -7.80
CA GLN A 298 30.38 3.79 -7.44
C GLN A 298 30.60 2.74 -6.34
N TRP A 299 29.67 2.70 -5.38
CA TRP A 299 29.59 1.67 -4.35
C TRP A 299 28.17 1.58 -3.78
N ALA A 300 27.83 0.43 -3.20
CA ALA A 300 26.56 0.22 -2.54
C ALA A 300 26.66 -0.82 -1.42
N THR A 301 26.01 -0.53 -0.30
CA THR A 301 25.65 -1.51 0.71
C THR A 301 24.14 -1.65 0.79
N VAL A 302 23.66 -2.89 0.62
CA VAL A 302 22.25 -3.24 0.79
C VAL A 302 22.06 -3.86 2.16
N PHE A 303 21.03 -3.45 2.88
CA PHE A 303 20.51 -4.13 4.05
C PHE A 303 19.14 -4.70 3.71
N SER A 304 18.88 -5.96 4.06
CA SER A 304 17.54 -6.51 4.01
C SER A 304 17.18 -7.25 5.29
N CYS A 305 15.92 -7.14 5.70
CA CYS A 305 15.40 -7.73 6.90
C CYS A 305 14.20 -8.64 6.61
N GLN A 306 14.20 -9.81 7.23
CA GLN A 306 13.06 -10.71 7.36
C GLN A 306 12.65 -10.83 8.84
N LEU A 307 11.39 -10.47 9.13
CA LEU A 307 10.77 -10.67 10.44
C LEU A 307 10.13 -12.06 10.49
N ALA A 308 10.81 -13.03 11.11
CA ALA A 308 10.46 -14.45 11.11
C ALA A 308 9.95 -14.97 12.46
N SER A 309 9.69 -14.10 13.44
CA SER A 309 9.12 -14.47 14.73
C SER A 309 7.63 -14.75 14.61
N HIS A 310 7.18 -15.92 15.08
CA HIS A 310 5.75 -16.28 15.12
C HIS A 310 4.95 -15.36 16.05
N VAL A 311 5.55 -14.91 17.16
CA VAL A 311 4.90 -13.97 18.10
C VAL A 311 4.68 -12.63 17.41
N SER A 312 5.70 -12.11 16.70
CA SER A 312 5.59 -10.89 15.90
C SER A 312 4.53 -11.03 14.82
N LEU A 313 4.49 -12.17 14.11
CA LEU A 313 3.48 -12.41 13.09
C LEU A 313 2.06 -12.28 13.67
N ASN A 314 1.79 -12.93 14.81
CA ASN A 314 0.48 -12.87 15.46
C ASN A 314 0.13 -11.45 15.94
N ASN A 315 1.08 -10.73 16.51
CA ASN A 315 0.86 -9.36 17.01
C ASN A 315 0.64 -8.35 15.87
N ARG A 316 1.16 -8.60 14.67
CA ARG A 316 0.94 -7.76 13.48
C ARG A 316 -0.39 -8.00 12.77
N VAL A 317 -1.08 -9.11 13.07
CA VAL A 317 -2.38 -9.42 12.46
C VAL A 317 -3.45 -8.48 13.02
N GLN A 318 -3.96 -7.60 12.17
CA GLN A 318 -5.17 -6.84 12.45
C GLN A 318 -6.40 -7.63 11.99
N SER A 319 -7.38 -7.75 12.89
CA SER A 319 -8.65 -8.39 12.58
C SER A 319 -9.76 -7.37 12.30
N ILE A 320 -10.72 -7.76 11.47
CA ILE A 320 -11.88 -6.91 11.14
C ILE A 320 -12.93 -6.84 12.25
N LYS A 321 -12.81 -7.65 13.32
CA LYS A 321 -13.85 -7.83 14.36
C LYS A 321 -14.42 -6.50 14.89
N LYS A 322 -13.56 -5.54 15.23
CA LYS A 322 -13.99 -4.21 15.72
C LYS A 322 -14.71 -3.39 14.66
N HIS A 323 -14.24 -3.43 13.40
CA HIS A 323 -14.85 -2.70 12.29
C HIS A 323 -16.19 -3.31 11.91
N LEU A 324 -16.27 -4.64 11.84
CA LEU A 324 -17.50 -5.37 11.57
C LEU A 324 -18.56 -5.10 12.64
N ALA A 325 -18.19 -5.12 13.92
CA ALA A 325 -19.11 -4.78 15.01
C ALA A 325 -19.66 -3.34 14.87
N LYS A 326 -18.78 -2.34 14.64
CA LYS A 326 -19.17 -0.93 14.43
C LYS A 326 -20.01 -0.71 13.17
N ALA A 327 -19.73 -1.45 12.11
CA ALA A 327 -20.52 -1.37 10.87
C ALA A 327 -21.91 -1.99 11.08
N SER A 328 -21.97 -3.17 11.72
CA SER A 328 -23.24 -3.85 12.02
C SER A 328 -24.14 -3.05 12.96
N SER A 329 -23.57 -2.26 13.89
CA SER A 329 -24.37 -1.43 14.79
C SER A 329 -25.14 -0.31 14.10
N GLN A 330 -24.78 0.01 12.85
CA GLN A 330 -25.45 1.05 12.04
C GLN A 330 -26.55 0.48 11.15
N LEU A 331 -26.73 -0.85 11.14
CA LEU A 331 -27.75 -1.54 10.38
C LEU A 331 -28.76 -2.16 11.35
N SER A 332 -30.01 -2.27 10.92
CA SER A 332 -31.11 -2.87 11.70
C SER A 332 -32.11 -3.57 10.80
N SER A 333 -33.05 -4.33 11.36
CA SER A 333 -34.11 -4.98 10.58
C SER A 333 -34.96 -4.00 9.75
N THR A 334 -35.14 -2.76 10.24
CA THR A 334 -35.83 -1.67 9.53
C THR A 334 -34.93 -0.90 8.57
N HIS A 335 -33.60 -1.02 8.73
CA HIS A 335 -32.58 -0.40 7.91
C HIS A 335 -31.53 -1.44 7.48
N PRO A 336 -31.92 -2.45 6.67
CA PRO A 336 -31.03 -3.56 6.35
C PRO A 336 -30.02 -3.15 5.27
N GLY A 337 -28.88 -3.83 5.24
CA GLY A 337 -27.79 -3.41 4.37
C GLY A 337 -26.61 -4.36 4.26
N ASN A 338 -25.62 -3.95 3.47
CA ASN A 338 -24.39 -4.68 3.22
C ASN A 338 -23.20 -3.94 3.82
N ILE A 339 -22.20 -4.69 4.28
CA ILE A 339 -20.97 -4.14 4.86
C ILE A 339 -19.82 -4.43 3.91
N HIS A 340 -19.04 -3.41 3.58
CA HIS A 340 -17.80 -3.52 2.82
C HIS A 340 -16.62 -3.12 3.70
N ILE A 341 -15.62 -3.99 3.83
CA ILE A 341 -14.42 -3.74 4.62
C ILE A 341 -13.18 -3.88 3.73
N LEU A 342 -12.45 -2.78 3.52
CA LEU A 342 -11.17 -2.76 2.81
C LEU A 342 -10.00 -2.99 3.77
N ILE A 343 -9.10 -3.89 3.37
CA ILE A 343 -7.83 -4.17 4.01
C ILE A 343 -6.75 -4.08 2.92
N GLU A 344 -5.78 -3.21 3.11
CA GLU A 344 -4.58 -3.19 2.29
C GLU A 344 -3.48 -4.04 2.95
N GLU A 345 -2.83 -4.90 2.17
CA GLU A 345 -1.70 -5.73 2.60
C GLU A 345 -0.52 -5.55 1.63
N GLY A 346 0.62 -5.11 2.16
CA GLY A 346 1.81 -4.81 1.35
C GLY A 346 3.13 -5.27 1.99
N GLN A 347 3.09 -6.08 3.06
CA GLN A 347 4.30 -6.39 3.83
C GLN A 347 4.79 -7.83 3.65
N ASN A 348 3.91 -8.84 3.75
CA ASN A 348 4.37 -10.24 3.81
C ASN A 348 3.28 -11.27 3.48
N ALA A 349 3.61 -12.26 2.64
CA ALA A 349 2.76 -13.41 2.32
C ALA A 349 2.24 -14.16 3.57
N ALA A 350 3.08 -14.42 4.56
CA ALA A 350 2.65 -15.13 5.78
C ALA A 350 1.69 -14.29 6.63
N LEU A 351 1.85 -12.95 6.63
CA LEU A 351 0.92 -12.05 7.30
C LEU A 351 -0.42 -12.01 6.57
N PHE A 352 -0.37 -11.94 5.24
CA PHE A 352 -1.55 -12.02 4.38
C PHE A 352 -2.36 -13.30 4.64
N GLU A 353 -1.72 -14.47 4.58
CA GLU A 353 -2.37 -15.76 4.87
C GLU A 353 -3.06 -15.75 6.22
N LYS A 354 -2.33 -15.33 7.26
CA LYS A 354 -2.86 -15.32 8.63
C LYS A 354 -4.03 -14.36 8.76
N LYS A 355 -3.99 -13.18 8.11
CA LYS A 355 -5.12 -12.24 8.03
C LYS A 355 -6.31 -12.87 7.30
N CYS A 356 -6.09 -13.52 6.16
CA CYS A 356 -7.14 -14.19 5.39
C CYS A 356 -7.88 -15.25 6.22
N ILE A 357 -7.13 -16.12 6.91
CA ILE A 357 -7.71 -17.17 7.76
C ILE A 357 -8.45 -16.54 8.94
N THR A 358 -7.82 -15.62 9.66
CA THR A 358 -8.42 -14.97 10.85
C THR A 358 -9.70 -14.22 10.50
N ASN A 359 -9.73 -13.49 9.38
CA ASN A 359 -10.90 -12.72 8.96
C ASN A 359 -12.01 -13.62 8.43
N ARG A 360 -11.67 -14.73 7.75
CA ARG A 360 -12.66 -15.76 7.37
C ARG A 360 -13.35 -16.32 8.61
N GLU A 361 -12.58 -16.76 9.61
CA GLU A 361 -13.15 -17.29 10.86
C GLU A 361 -14.07 -16.28 11.56
N ILE A 362 -13.71 -14.99 11.56
CA ILE A 362 -14.55 -13.93 12.14
C ILE A 362 -15.86 -13.76 11.39
N VAL A 363 -15.82 -13.86 10.06
CA VAL A 363 -16.97 -13.69 9.19
C VAL A 363 -17.90 -14.92 9.26
N GLU A 364 -17.35 -16.13 9.27
CA GLU A 364 -18.10 -17.38 9.42
C GLU A 364 -18.83 -17.46 10.78
N ASN A 365 -18.20 -16.95 11.84
CA ASN A 365 -18.78 -16.92 13.18
C ASN A 365 -19.50 -15.60 13.51
N PHE A 366 -19.77 -14.75 12.52
CA PHE A 366 -20.41 -13.47 12.75
C PHE A 366 -21.89 -13.65 13.11
N PHE A 367 -22.29 -13.11 14.26
CA PHE A 367 -23.67 -13.06 14.69
C PHE A 367 -24.20 -11.62 14.62
N ASP A 368 -25.13 -11.37 13.71
CA ASP A 368 -25.78 -10.08 13.55
C ASP A 368 -26.83 -9.84 14.65
N ARG A 369 -26.43 -9.15 15.71
CA ARG A 369 -27.30 -8.84 16.85
C ARG A 369 -28.49 -7.94 16.50
N ASN A 370 -28.36 -7.12 15.46
CA ASN A 370 -29.38 -6.11 15.11
C ASN A 370 -30.32 -6.58 13.98
N GLY A 371 -30.02 -7.73 13.36
CA GLY A 371 -30.84 -8.29 12.30
C GLY A 371 -30.88 -7.44 11.02
N GLY A 372 -29.94 -6.52 10.80
CA GLY A 372 -29.86 -5.66 9.60
C GLY A 372 -28.82 -6.04 8.54
N VAL A 373 -27.76 -6.79 8.90
CA VAL A 373 -26.69 -7.20 7.98
C VAL A 373 -27.13 -8.32 7.03
N LYS A 374 -27.24 -8.01 5.74
CA LYS A 374 -27.54 -8.99 4.67
C LYS A 374 -26.27 -9.69 4.18
N HIS A 375 -25.27 -8.91 3.80
CA HIS A 375 -24.00 -9.39 3.27
C HIS A 375 -22.81 -8.67 3.90
N VAL A 376 -21.69 -9.37 4.01
CA VAL A 376 -20.39 -8.79 4.39
C VAL A 376 -19.37 -9.14 3.30
N PHE A 377 -18.69 -8.12 2.79
CA PHE A 377 -17.66 -8.20 1.78
C PHE A 377 -16.34 -7.69 2.36
N VAL A 378 -15.35 -8.57 2.49
CA VAL A 378 -14.01 -8.22 2.96
C VAL A 378 -13.08 -8.19 1.76
N HIS A 379 -12.68 -6.98 1.37
CA HIS A 379 -11.80 -6.69 0.24
C HIS A 379 -10.36 -6.65 0.73
N ILE A 380 -9.56 -7.64 0.36
CA ILE A 380 -8.14 -7.72 0.73
C ILE A 380 -7.30 -7.35 -0.49
N ALA A 381 -6.91 -6.08 -0.54
CA ALA A 381 -6.13 -5.46 -1.59
C ALA A 381 -4.63 -5.68 -1.38
N LYS A 382 -3.96 -6.24 -2.39
CA LYS A 382 -2.52 -6.45 -2.45
C LYS A 382 -1.94 -5.63 -3.59
N HIS A 383 -0.76 -5.09 -3.35
CA HIS A 383 0.07 -4.50 -4.39
C HIS A 383 1.51 -4.92 -4.20
N ILE A 384 2.22 -5.05 -5.30
CA ILE A 384 3.67 -5.22 -5.32
C ILE A 384 4.26 -4.29 -6.37
N LEU A 385 5.55 -3.99 -6.20
CA LEU A 385 6.38 -3.38 -7.23
C LEU A 385 7.33 -4.44 -7.80
N PRO A 386 6.96 -5.11 -8.91
CA PRO A 386 7.84 -6.07 -9.57
C PRO A 386 9.11 -5.39 -10.12
N VAL A 387 10.15 -6.18 -10.34
CA VAL A 387 11.44 -5.69 -10.90
C VAL A 387 11.26 -5.05 -12.28
N ASN A 388 10.34 -5.59 -13.09
CA ASN A 388 10.19 -5.26 -14.51
C ASN A 388 8.80 -4.67 -14.85
N LYS A 389 8.00 -4.29 -13.85
CA LYS A 389 6.67 -3.67 -14.04
C LYS A 389 6.54 -2.46 -13.12
N GLN A 390 5.65 -1.53 -13.46
CA GLN A 390 5.34 -0.38 -12.60
C GLN A 390 4.49 -0.77 -11.38
N TYR A 391 3.65 -1.80 -11.54
CA TYR A 391 2.79 -2.32 -10.49
C TYR A 391 2.33 -3.75 -10.82
N ASP A 392 1.91 -4.47 -9.79
CA ASP A 392 1.00 -5.60 -9.91
C ASP A 392 0.03 -5.54 -8.73
N VAL A 393 -1.26 -5.76 -8.97
CA VAL A 393 -2.29 -5.65 -7.94
C VAL A 393 -3.27 -6.81 -7.96
N GLU A 394 -3.76 -7.18 -6.78
CA GLU A 394 -4.73 -8.25 -6.63
C GLU A 394 -5.72 -7.93 -5.51
N GLU A 395 -7.00 -8.15 -5.75
CA GLU A 395 -8.04 -8.01 -4.74
C GLU A 395 -8.68 -9.38 -4.47
N THR A 396 -8.53 -9.88 -3.24
CA THR A 396 -9.22 -11.09 -2.79
C THR A 396 -10.45 -10.69 -1.99
N ILE A 397 -11.62 -11.16 -2.39
CA ILE A 397 -12.88 -10.83 -1.73
C ILE A 397 -13.39 -12.05 -0.96
N GLN A 398 -13.57 -11.89 0.35
CA GLN A 398 -14.25 -12.87 1.19
C GLN A 398 -15.68 -12.42 1.44
N ASN A 399 -16.63 -13.35 1.30
CA ASN A 399 -18.05 -13.03 1.33
C ASN A 399 -18.75 -13.79 2.46
N PHE A 400 -19.69 -13.13 3.11
CA PHE A 400 -20.71 -13.76 3.95
C PHE A 400 -22.09 -13.30 3.53
N SER A 401 -23.04 -14.20 3.63
CA SER A 401 -24.46 -13.92 3.44
C SER A 401 -25.20 -14.48 4.65
N ARG A 402 -26.17 -13.72 5.17
CA ARG A 402 -27.05 -14.21 6.21
C ARG A 402 -27.78 -15.48 5.74
N ASP A 403 -27.98 -16.42 6.66
CA ASP A 403 -28.83 -17.58 6.45
C ASP A 403 -30.20 -17.20 5.86
N GLY A 404 -30.62 -17.96 4.85
CA GLY A 404 -31.86 -17.70 4.11
C GLY A 404 -31.76 -16.64 3.01
N LEU A 405 -30.63 -15.93 2.86
CA LEU A 405 -30.38 -15.04 1.73
C LEU A 405 -29.56 -15.73 0.64
N LYS A 406 -29.83 -15.39 -0.62
CA LYS A 406 -29.05 -15.87 -1.76
C LYS A 406 -27.64 -15.27 -1.70
N PRO A 407 -26.57 -16.08 -1.81
CA PRO A 407 -25.22 -15.56 -1.90
C PRO A 407 -25.05 -14.57 -3.05
N VAL A 408 -24.41 -13.44 -2.76
CA VAL A 408 -24.03 -12.43 -3.76
C VAL A 408 -22.53 -12.51 -3.99
N ILE A 409 -22.14 -12.60 -5.26
CA ILE A 409 -20.75 -12.52 -5.67
C ILE A 409 -20.44 -11.05 -5.99
N MET A 410 -19.57 -10.44 -5.20
CA MET A 410 -19.01 -9.13 -5.47
C MET A 410 -17.70 -9.27 -6.24
N THR A 411 -17.49 -8.44 -7.26
CA THR A 411 -16.20 -8.35 -7.99
C THR A 411 -15.30 -7.30 -7.36
N SER A 412 -14.04 -7.21 -7.81
CA SER A 412 -13.09 -6.17 -7.37
C SER A 412 -13.71 -4.77 -7.35
N ILE A 413 -13.51 -4.05 -6.25
CA ILE A 413 -13.95 -2.66 -6.07
C ILE A 413 -12.76 -1.72 -6.08
N TRP A 414 -11.66 -2.08 -5.43
CA TRP A 414 -10.49 -1.24 -5.21
C TRP A 414 -9.61 -1.16 -6.47
N TYR A 415 -9.35 -2.30 -7.11
CA TYR A 415 -8.53 -2.38 -8.33
C TYR A 415 -9.36 -2.68 -9.60
N PRO A 416 -8.86 -2.35 -10.80
CA PRO A 416 -9.44 -2.81 -12.06
C PRO A 416 -9.49 -4.34 -12.13
N VAL A 417 -10.43 -4.89 -12.89
CA VAL A 417 -10.57 -6.35 -13.07
C VAL A 417 -10.14 -6.72 -14.48
N ASP A 418 -9.03 -7.42 -14.59
CA ASP A 418 -8.64 -8.11 -15.83
C ASP A 418 -9.15 -9.56 -15.82
N GLU A 419 -9.00 -10.24 -14.68
CA GLU A 419 -9.39 -11.63 -14.50
C GLU A 419 -9.94 -11.87 -13.09
N MET A 420 -10.87 -12.82 -12.94
CA MET A 420 -11.31 -13.33 -11.64
C MET A 420 -11.19 -14.85 -11.60
N ARG A 421 -10.60 -15.36 -10.51
CA ARG A 421 -10.45 -16.80 -10.26
C ARG A 421 -10.94 -17.16 -8.86
N PRO A 422 -11.56 -18.33 -8.66
CA PRO A 422 -11.82 -18.86 -7.32
C PRO A 422 -10.51 -19.14 -6.58
N GLY A 423 -10.47 -18.85 -5.28
CA GLY A 423 -9.34 -19.17 -4.41
C GLY A 423 -8.82 -17.98 -3.61
N TYR A 424 -7.69 -18.19 -2.94
CA TYR A 424 -6.93 -17.11 -2.33
C TYR A 424 -5.91 -16.63 -3.35
N GLY A 425 -5.93 -15.33 -3.65
CA GLY A 425 -5.07 -14.76 -4.68
C GLY A 425 -3.59 -15.15 -4.54
N THR A 426 -2.93 -15.34 -5.68
CA THR A 426 -1.63 -16.02 -5.81
C THR A 426 -0.45 -15.05 -5.87
N MET A 427 -0.69 -13.74 -5.94
CA MET A 427 0.32 -12.71 -6.18
C MET A 427 1.53 -12.78 -5.24
N LEU A 428 1.32 -13.07 -3.95
CA LEU A 428 2.38 -13.18 -2.95
C LEU A 428 3.06 -14.57 -2.92
N TYR A 429 2.83 -15.41 -3.93
CA TYR A 429 3.51 -16.70 -4.12
C TYR A 429 4.17 -16.81 -5.48
N GLU A 430 3.59 -16.18 -6.50
CA GLU A 430 4.12 -16.16 -7.87
C GLU A 430 5.38 -15.32 -8.01
N TYR A 431 5.48 -14.26 -7.20
CA TYR A 431 6.69 -13.47 -7.01
C TYR A 431 7.49 -14.00 -5.82
#